data_AF-A0A1M3CR36-F1
#
_entry.id   AF-A0A1M3CR36-F1
#
_cell.length_a   1.000
_cell.length_b   1.000
_cell.length_c   1.000
_cell.angle_alpha   90.00
_cell.angle_beta   90.00
_cell.angle_gamma   90.00
#
_symmetry.space_group_name_H-M   'P 1'
#
loop_
_entity.id
_entity.type
_entity.pdbx_description
1 polymer ?
#
loop_
_entity_poly.entity_id
_entity_poly.type
_entity_poly.pdbx_seq_one_letter_code
_entity_poly.pdbx_strand_id
1 'polypeptide(L)'
;MFIIINALLYTIGWWLTVYWGATSYYTSAWLPSLVIVLGQLIYLYRVDPKAFYQDLFLVLYALMIGYGMEFVFTRLGLIMYSDQPQTVTLWILMLYPAFVLTFNYSMKWLNDKRVYPILLGMFSPLVYLCGYKMGACLFPMGFWAMSLVVIPCWCLFLHLMCNLNRRLKNIVYQVFKSEGKGVTMLYDGECPLCSKEVGWMLKGCPTQVKFINIADPMYDAEKYNNLDYKTAMQAMHAIDAEGNTLVGVEAFAEIYAALNWRLLSLLMRVPVFKQIASIGYYFFAKYRLRLTGRNL
;
A
#
# COMPACT_ATOMS: atom_id res chain seq x y z
N MET A 1 0.50 -28.32 -3.73
CA MET A 1 -0.26 -28.25 -5.01
C MET A 1 -0.44 -26.81 -5.51
N PHE A 2 -0.91 -25.86 -4.68
CA PHE A 2 -1.15 -24.46 -5.08
C PHE A 2 0.09 -23.67 -5.58
N ILE A 3 1.28 -23.88 -5.00
CA ILE A 3 2.50 -23.13 -5.38
C ILE A 3 2.90 -23.35 -6.84
N ILE A 4 2.88 -24.60 -7.29
CA ILE A 4 3.29 -24.99 -8.66
C ILE A 4 2.27 -24.49 -9.67
N ILE A 5 0.98 -24.64 -9.39
CA ILE A 5 -0.09 -24.13 -10.27
C ILE A 5 0.02 -22.62 -10.42
N ASN A 6 0.20 -21.88 -9.32
CA ASN A 6 0.43 -20.44 -9.38
C ASN A 6 1.67 -20.10 -10.21
N ALA A 7 2.80 -20.77 -9.95
CA ALA A 7 4.04 -20.51 -10.68
C ALA A 7 3.88 -20.73 -12.20
N LEU A 8 3.17 -21.78 -12.61
CA LEU A 8 2.87 -22.05 -14.02
C LEU A 8 1.96 -20.99 -14.62
N LEU A 9 0.88 -20.60 -13.93
CA LEU A 9 -0.03 -19.55 -14.40
C LEU A 9 0.70 -18.22 -14.63
N TYR A 10 1.53 -17.80 -13.67
CA TYR A 10 2.31 -16.57 -13.81
C TYR A 10 3.37 -16.68 -14.91
N THR A 11 4.01 -17.83 -15.08
CA THR A 11 4.97 -18.06 -16.17
C THR A 11 4.31 -17.94 -17.53
N ILE A 12 3.13 -18.55 -17.71
CA ILE A 12 2.34 -18.45 -18.94
C ILE A 12 1.90 -17.00 -19.18
N GLY A 13 1.40 -16.33 -18.15
CA GLY A 13 0.98 -14.93 -18.22
C GLY A 13 2.10 -13.97 -18.62
N TRP A 14 3.27 -14.14 -18.00
CA TRP A 14 4.48 -13.39 -18.34
C TRP A 14 4.85 -13.61 -19.81
N TRP A 15 4.91 -14.87 -20.24
CA TRP A 15 5.32 -15.22 -21.60
C TRP A 15 4.34 -14.64 -22.65
N LEU A 16 3.03 -14.79 -22.43
CA LEU A 16 2.00 -14.22 -23.30
C LEU A 16 2.07 -12.69 -23.36
N THR A 17 2.29 -12.03 -22.22
CA THR A 17 2.41 -10.57 -22.14
C THR A 17 3.60 -10.07 -22.95
N VAL A 18 4.78 -10.70 -22.78
CA VAL A 18 6.00 -10.32 -23.52
C VAL A 18 5.90 -10.66 -25.00
N TYR A 19 5.35 -11.83 -25.34
CA TYR A 19 5.16 -12.27 -26.72
C TYR A 19 4.19 -11.34 -27.47
N TRP A 20 3.07 -10.96 -26.85
CA TRP A 20 2.15 -9.98 -27.46
C TRP A 20 2.78 -8.60 -27.57
N GLY A 21 3.58 -8.18 -26.59
CA GLY A 21 4.35 -6.93 -26.64
C GLY A 21 5.37 -6.89 -27.78
N ALA A 22 5.89 -8.04 -28.20
CA ALA A 22 6.82 -8.16 -29.33
C ALA A 22 6.16 -8.26 -30.71
N THR A 23 4.84 -8.36 -30.78
CA THR A 23 4.08 -8.59 -32.03
C THR A 23 3.11 -7.43 -32.30
N SER A 24 2.31 -7.54 -33.36
CA SER A 24 1.27 -6.55 -33.69
C SER A 24 0.18 -6.41 -32.62
N TYR A 25 0.16 -7.27 -31.60
CA TYR A 25 -0.82 -7.26 -30.50
C TYR A 25 -0.37 -6.43 -29.28
N TYR A 26 0.64 -5.57 -29.42
CA TYR A 26 1.21 -4.79 -28.30
C TYR A 26 0.19 -3.94 -27.53
N THR A 27 -0.86 -3.43 -28.19
CA THR A 27 -1.91 -2.60 -27.54
C THR A 27 -2.75 -3.39 -26.55
N SER A 28 -2.84 -4.71 -26.70
CA SER A 28 -3.59 -5.63 -25.83
C SER A 28 -2.68 -6.53 -25.00
N ALA A 29 -1.36 -6.38 -25.11
CA ALA A 29 -0.37 -7.21 -24.43
C ALA A 29 -0.45 -7.15 -22.89
N TRP A 30 -1.09 -6.13 -22.32
CA TRP A 30 -1.32 -6.04 -20.87
C TRP A 30 -2.41 -6.99 -20.34
N LEU A 31 -3.28 -7.52 -21.21
CA LEU A 31 -4.44 -8.33 -20.82
C LEU A 31 -4.07 -9.60 -20.04
N PRO A 32 -3.10 -10.44 -20.48
CA PRO A 32 -2.79 -11.68 -19.77
C PRO A 32 -2.35 -11.42 -18.32
N SER A 33 -1.50 -10.41 -18.12
CA SER A 33 -1.06 -10.01 -16.78
C SER A 33 -2.19 -9.43 -15.93
N LEU A 34 -3.06 -8.60 -16.53
CA LEU A 34 -4.22 -8.08 -15.81
C LEU A 34 -5.16 -9.20 -15.35
N VAL A 35 -5.48 -10.16 -16.23
CA VAL A 35 -6.37 -11.27 -15.91
C VAL A 35 -5.85 -12.07 -14.73
N ILE A 36 -4.55 -12.34 -14.67
CA ILE A 36 -3.95 -13.08 -13.56
C ILE A 36 -3.98 -12.26 -12.27
N VAL A 37 -3.61 -10.97 -12.33
CA VAL A 37 -3.61 -10.07 -11.16
C VAL A 37 -5.02 -9.92 -10.59
N LEU A 38 -6.01 -9.61 -11.44
CA LEU A 38 -7.40 -9.48 -11.00
C LEU A 38 -7.97 -10.81 -10.53
N GLY A 39 -7.69 -11.91 -11.24
CA GLY A 39 -8.13 -13.24 -10.84
C GLY A 39 -7.61 -13.62 -9.45
N GLN A 40 -6.33 -13.37 -9.19
CA GLN A 40 -5.72 -13.59 -7.88
C GLN A 40 -6.36 -12.70 -6.80
N LEU A 41 -6.52 -11.40 -7.04
CA LEU A 41 -7.14 -10.49 -6.08
C LEU A 41 -8.60 -10.85 -5.77
N ILE A 42 -9.39 -11.21 -6.79
CA ILE A 42 -10.78 -11.66 -6.63
C ILE A 42 -10.84 -12.95 -5.82
N TYR A 43 -9.95 -13.90 -6.10
CA TYR A 43 -9.83 -15.14 -5.32
C TYR A 43 -9.52 -14.84 -3.85
N LEU A 44 -8.53 -13.99 -3.58
CA LEU A 44 -8.14 -13.63 -2.21
C LEU A 44 -9.24 -12.86 -1.48
N TYR A 45 -9.95 -11.96 -2.16
CA TYR A 45 -11.07 -11.23 -1.55
C TYR A 45 -12.13 -12.18 -0.98
N ARG A 46 -12.35 -13.33 -1.64
CA ARG A 46 -13.32 -14.35 -1.22
C ARG A 46 -12.79 -15.32 -0.17
N VAL A 47 -11.50 -15.68 -0.25
CA VAL A 47 -10.93 -16.77 0.56
C VAL A 47 -10.12 -16.27 1.75
N ASP A 48 -9.36 -15.20 1.60
CA ASP A 48 -8.52 -14.61 2.65
C ASP A 48 -8.47 -13.07 2.51
N PRO A 49 -9.45 -12.36 3.11
CA PRO A 49 -9.52 -10.90 3.04
C PRO A 49 -8.25 -10.20 3.57
N LYS A 50 -7.52 -10.80 4.51
CA LYS A 50 -6.27 -10.22 5.03
C LYS A 50 -5.21 -10.22 3.94
N ALA A 51 -5.03 -11.36 3.27
CA ALA A 51 -4.11 -11.46 2.14
C ALA A 51 -4.53 -10.53 0.99
N PHE A 52 -5.84 -10.39 0.71
CA PHE A 52 -6.33 -9.45 -0.30
C PHE A 52 -5.86 -8.01 -0.06
N TYR A 53 -6.07 -7.46 1.15
CA TYR A 53 -5.67 -6.08 1.43
C TYR A 53 -4.15 -5.90 1.40
N GLN A 54 -3.40 -6.88 1.89
CA GLN A 54 -1.94 -6.88 1.81
C GLN A 54 -1.47 -6.80 0.34
N ASP A 55 -2.03 -7.64 -0.52
CA ASP A 55 -1.66 -7.72 -1.93
C ASP A 55 -2.16 -6.54 -2.75
N LEU A 56 -3.34 -5.99 -2.43
CA LEU A 56 -3.86 -4.77 -3.06
C LEU A 56 -2.83 -3.64 -2.94
N PHE A 57 -2.31 -3.41 -1.75
CA PHE A 57 -1.28 -2.38 -1.56
C PHE A 57 0.03 -2.78 -2.25
N LEU A 58 0.50 -4.03 -2.13
CA LEU A 58 1.70 -4.48 -2.83
C LEU A 58 1.64 -4.23 -4.35
N VAL A 59 0.50 -4.54 -4.98
CA VAL A 59 0.27 -4.29 -6.40
C VAL A 59 0.36 -2.79 -6.72
N LEU A 60 -0.27 -1.93 -5.92
CA LEU A 60 -0.20 -0.47 -6.10
C LEU A 60 1.24 0.05 -5.97
N TYR A 61 1.99 -0.41 -4.98
CA TYR A 61 3.39 -0.04 -4.82
C TYR A 61 4.28 -0.58 -5.96
N ALA A 62 4.03 -1.79 -6.42
CA ALA A 62 4.73 -2.37 -7.56
C ALA A 62 4.52 -1.55 -8.83
N LEU A 63 3.27 -1.09 -9.09
CA LEU A 63 2.97 -0.19 -10.20
C LEU A 63 3.71 1.14 -10.09
N MET A 64 3.67 1.79 -8.92
CA MET A 64 4.32 3.09 -8.73
C MET A 64 5.84 3.01 -8.90
N ILE A 65 6.48 2.03 -8.26
CA ILE A 65 7.94 1.88 -8.34
C ILE A 65 8.36 1.37 -9.72
N GLY A 66 7.62 0.41 -10.28
CA GLY A 66 7.86 -0.10 -11.62
C GLY A 66 7.75 0.99 -12.68
N TYR A 67 6.74 1.87 -12.59
CA TYR A 67 6.64 3.05 -13.45
C TYR A 67 7.85 3.96 -13.33
N GLY A 68 8.30 4.24 -12.10
CA GLY A 68 9.52 5.04 -11.89
C GLY A 68 10.76 4.41 -12.52
N MET A 69 10.93 3.09 -12.39
CA MET A 69 12.05 2.34 -13.00
C MET A 69 11.98 2.40 -14.53
N GLU A 70 10.85 2.04 -15.12
CA GLU A 70 10.68 2.03 -16.57
C GLU A 70 10.79 3.42 -17.18
N PHE A 71 10.31 4.45 -16.47
CA PHE A 71 10.51 5.84 -16.87
C PHE A 71 12.01 6.17 -16.93
N VAL A 72 12.80 5.79 -15.92
CA VAL A 72 14.25 6.01 -15.95
C VAL A 72 14.91 5.23 -17.10
N PHE A 73 14.55 3.97 -17.30
CA PHE A 73 15.16 3.12 -18.34
C PHE A 73 14.91 3.65 -19.75
N THR A 74 13.68 4.05 -20.04
CA THR A 74 13.29 4.60 -21.35
C THR A 74 13.83 6.00 -21.56
N ARG A 75 13.80 6.88 -20.55
CA ARG A 75 14.30 8.26 -20.66
C ARG A 75 15.81 8.35 -20.82
N LEU A 76 16.55 7.43 -20.22
CA LEU A 76 18.00 7.34 -20.42
C LEU A 76 18.39 6.64 -21.74
N GLY A 77 17.43 6.09 -22.50
CA GLY A 77 17.72 5.34 -23.72
C GLY A 77 18.38 3.99 -23.47
N LEU A 78 18.25 3.43 -22.26
CA LEU A 78 18.79 2.12 -21.92
C LEU A 78 17.99 0.99 -22.55
N ILE A 79 16.67 1.19 -22.64
CA ILE A 79 15.71 0.24 -23.20
C ILE A 79 14.75 1.01 -24.11
N MET A 80 14.54 0.49 -25.32
CA MET A 80 13.46 0.93 -26.21
C MET A 80 12.51 -0.23 -26.47
N TYR A 81 11.21 -0.01 -26.27
CA TYR A 81 10.19 -1.00 -26.52
C TYR A 81 9.68 -0.91 -27.95
N SER A 82 9.30 -2.06 -28.52
CA SER A 82 8.95 -2.17 -29.95
C SER A 82 7.69 -1.38 -30.35
N ASP A 83 6.82 -1.05 -29.40
CA ASP A 83 5.58 -0.32 -29.62
C ASP A 83 5.66 1.20 -29.41
N GLN A 84 6.60 1.66 -28.59
CA GLN A 84 6.79 3.07 -28.24
C GLN A 84 8.27 3.33 -27.91
N PRO A 85 9.01 4.10 -28.73
CA PRO A 85 10.45 4.28 -28.52
C PRO A 85 10.84 5.06 -27.25
N GLN A 86 9.92 5.84 -26.64
CA GLN A 86 10.26 6.79 -25.56
C GLN A 86 9.21 6.96 -24.46
N THR A 87 8.19 6.09 -24.40
CA THR A 87 7.19 6.14 -23.33
C THR A 87 7.09 4.81 -22.61
N VAL A 88 6.69 4.86 -21.35
CA VAL A 88 6.46 3.67 -20.55
C VAL A 88 5.19 2.99 -21.05
N THR A 89 5.32 1.73 -21.49
CA THR A 89 4.21 1.01 -22.10
C THR A 89 3.34 0.33 -21.05
N LEU A 90 2.04 0.22 -21.30
CA LEU A 90 1.13 -0.34 -20.30
C LEU A 90 1.41 -1.83 -20.05
N TRP A 91 1.83 -2.58 -21.08
CA TRP A 91 2.07 -4.01 -20.97
C TRP A 91 3.29 -4.34 -20.10
N ILE A 92 4.37 -3.55 -20.16
CA ILE A 92 5.52 -3.76 -19.27
C ILE A 92 5.16 -3.42 -17.83
N LEU A 93 4.38 -2.36 -17.60
CA LEU A 93 3.94 -1.96 -16.27
C LEU A 93 3.11 -3.06 -15.59
N MET A 94 2.25 -3.74 -16.34
CA MET A 94 1.39 -4.80 -15.80
C MET A 94 2.17 -6.06 -15.38
N LEU A 95 3.40 -6.25 -15.86
CA LEU A 95 4.27 -7.34 -15.39
C LEU A 95 4.71 -7.14 -13.92
N TYR A 96 4.83 -5.90 -13.43
CA TYR A 96 5.28 -5.63 -12.07
C TYR A 96 4.32 -6.17 -11.00
N PRO A 97 3.00 -5.88 -11.05
CA PRO A 97 2.00 -6.53 -10.20
C PRO A 97 2.00 -8.05 -10.30
N ALA A 98 2.02 -8.59 -11.54
CA ALA A 98 1.99 -10.02 -11.75
C ALA A 98 3.21 -10.70 -11.10
N PHE A 99 4.39 -10.10 -11.28
CA PHE A 99 5.63 -10.57 -10.67
C PHE A 99 5.58 -10.51 -9.13
N VAL A 100 5.12 -9.42 -8.52
CA VAL A 100 5.06 -9.32 -7.06
C VAL A 100 4.09 -10.32 -6.45
N LEU A 101 2.96 -10.61 -7.09
CA LEU A 101 2.05 -11.67 -6.63
C LEU A 101 2.67 -13.06 -6.80
N THR A 102 3.37 -13.31 -7.92
CA THR A 102 4.14 -14.55 -8.12
C THR A 102 5.15 -14.73 -7.00
N PHE A 103 5.89 -13.66 -6.70
CA PHE A 103 6.90 -13.64 -5.65
C PHE A 103 6.29 -13.93 -4.28
N ASN A 104 5.13 -13.35 -3.97
CA ASN A 104 4.49 -13.50 -2.67
C ASN A 104 3.94 -14.92 -2.41
N TYR A 105 3.49 -15.62 -3.45
CA TYR A 105 2.88 -16.96 -3.31
C TYR A 105 3.80 -18.09 -3.75
N SER A 106 4.38 -17.99 -4.94
CA SER A 106 5.22 -19.04 -5.51
C SER A 106 6.63 -19.05 -4.92
N MET A 107 7.10 -17.89 -4.44
CA MET A 107 8.42 -17.74 -3.82
C MET A 107 8.34 -17.22 -2.38
N LYS A 108 7.25 -17.56 -1.66
CA LYS A 108 6.95 -17.04 -0.32
C LYS A 108 8.13 -17.13 0.67
N TRP A 109 8.97 -18.16 0.56
CA TRP A 109 10.15 -18.35 1.39
C TRP A 109 11.18 -17.22 1.31
N LEU A 110 11.20 -16.44 0.21
CA LEU A 110 12.07 -15.28 0.05
C LEU A 110 11.63 -14.09 0.92
N ASN A 111 10.34 -14.02 1.28
CA ASN A 111 9.81 -12.93 2.09
C ASN A 111 10.37 -12.89 3.51
N ASP A 112 10.89 -14.00 4.02
CA ASP A 112 11.46 -14.06 5.37
C ASP A 112 12.97 -13.78 5.38
N LYS A 113 13.58 -13.69 4.20
CA LYS A 113 15.02 -13.45 4.06
C LYS A 113 15.31 -12.00 3.66
N ARG A 114 16.42 -11.45 4.15
CA ARG A 114 16.83 -10.05 3.85
C ARG A 114 17.74 -9.93 2.63
N VAL A 115 18.59 -10.94 2.39
CA VAL A 115 19.67 -10.89 1.37
C VAL A 115 19.26 -11.58 0.06
N TYR A 116 18.57 -12.72 0.12
CA TYR A 116 18.20 -13.48 -1.09
C TYR A 116 17.41 -12.70 -2.15
N PRO A 117 16.48 -11.78 -1.80
CA PRO A 117 15.83 -10.94 -2.80
C PRO A 117 16.82 -10.06 -3.59
N ILE A 118 17.90 -9.59 -2.95
CA ILE A 118 18.94 -8.79 -3.61
C ILE A 118 19.70 -9.66 -4.60
N LEU A 119 20.09 -10.88 -4.19
CA LEU A 119 20.79 -11.83 -5.06
C LEU A 119 19.95 -12.19 -6.30
N LEU A 120 18.64 -12.36 -6.13
CA LEU A 120 17.74 -12.62 -7.26
C LEU A 120 17.70 -11.42 -8.23
N GLY A 121 17.73 -10.19 -7.71
CA GLY A 121 17.74 -8.96 -8.52
C GLY A 121 18.97 -8.84 -9.42
N MET A 122 20.11 -9.45 -9.05
CA MET A 122 21.32 -9.46 -9.88
C MET A 122 21.13 -10.21 -11.20
N PHE A 123 20.16 -11.13 -11.28
CA PHE A 123 19.83 -11.87 -12.49
C PHE A 123 18.84 -11.15 -13.39
N SER A 124 18.40 -9.93 -13.02
CA SER A 124 17.46 -9.14 -13.83
C SER A 124 17.86 -8.97 -15.30
N PRO A 125 19.14 -8.78 -15.70
CA PRO A 125 19.50 -8.64 -17.11
C PRO A 125 19.12 -9.85 -17.98
N LEU A 126 19.01 -11.06 -17.39
CA LEU A 126 18.57 -12.25 -18.12
C LEU A 126 17.12 -12.12 -18.60
N VAL A 127 16.25 -11.51 -17.79
CA VAL A 127 14.84 -11.28 -18.13
C VAL A 127 14.74 -10.31 -19.30
N TYR A 128 15.52 -9.22 -19.29
CA TYR A 128 15.58 -8.28 -20.41
C TYR A 128 16.18 -8.91 -21.66
N LEU A 129 17.22 -9.75 -21.52
CA LEU A 129 17.79 -10.48 -22.64
C LEU A 129 16.78 -11.42 -23.31
N CYS A 130 15.88 -12.04 -22.53
CA CYS A 130 14.76 -12.79 -23.10
C CYS A 130 13.82 -11.89 -23.90
N GLY A 131 13.44 -10.72 -23.37
CA GLY A 131 12.65 -9.73 -24.10
C GLY A 131 13.31 -9.27 -25.42
N TYR A 132 14.62 -9.03 -25.40
CA TYR A 132 15.40 -8.70 -26.59
C TYR A 132 15.37 -9.82 -27.62
N LYS A 133 15.61 -11.07 -27.20
CA LYS A 133 15.56 -12.24 -28.09
C LYS A 133 14.18 -12.49 -28.67
N MET A 134 13.12 -12.09 -27.96
CA MET A 134 11.74 -12.18 -28.43
C MET A 134 11.34 -11.00 -29.33
N GLY A 135 12.18 -9.98 -29.49
CA GLY A 135 11.87 -8.77 -30.27
C GLY A 135 10.96 -7.78 -29.53
N ALA A 136 10.84 -7.87 -28.20
CA ALA A 136 10.02 -6.98 -27.38
C ALA A 136 10.73 -5.66 -27.03
N CYS A 137 12.07 -5.66 -27.01
CA CYS A 137 12.85 -4.48 -26.68
C CYS A 137 14.24 -4.50 -27.32
N LEU A 138 14.87 -3.32 -27.38
CA LEU A 138 16.21 -3.08 -27.88
C LEU A 138 17.05 -2.36 -26.80
N PHE A 139 18.39 -2.49 -26.89
CA PHE A 139 19.34 -1.83 -25.99
C PHE A 139 20.23 -0.84 -26.76
N PRO A 140 19.77 0.41 -26.98
CA PRO A 140 20.50 1.38 -27.81
C PRO A 140 21.90 1.69 -27.30
N MET A 141 22.05 1.75 -25.97
CA MET A 141 23.34 1.98 -25.30
C MET A 141 24.15 0.70 -25.06
N GLY A 142 23.65 -0.44 -25.54
CA GLY A 142 24.26 -1.75 -25.37
C GLY A 142 23.89 -2.46 -24.06
N PHE A 143 24.09 -3.77 -24.06
CA PHE A 143 23.69 -4.67 -22.96
C PHE A 143 24.35 -4.32 -21.61
N TRP A 144 25.63 -3.95 -21.61
CA TRP A 144 26.37 -3.65 -20.38
C TRP A 144 25.92 -2.36 -19.71
N ALA A 145 25.70 -1.29 -20.49
CA ALA A 145 25.18 -0.02 -19.98
C ALA A 145 23.79 -0.20 -19.33
N MET A 146 22.90 -0.94 -20.01
CA MET A 146 21.60 -1.33 -19.45
C MET A 146 21.77 -2.12 -18.14
N SER A 147 22.64 -3.13 -18.13
CA SER A 147 22.84 -4.00 -16.95
C SER A 147 23.34 -3.24 -15.72
N LEU A 148 24.25 -2.26 -15.91
CA LEU A 148 24.79 -1.44 -14.82
C LEU A 148 23.71 -0.64 -14.07
N VAL A 149 22.59 -0.32 -14.73
CA VAL A 149 21.47 0.43 -14.14
C VAL A 149 20.36 -0.50 -13.69
N VAL A 150 20.01 -1.49 -14.51
CA VAL A 150 18.92 -2.43 -14.25
C VAL A 150 19.19 -3.28 -13.00
N ILE A 151 20.42 -3.79 -12.83
CA ILE A 151 20.78 -4.60 -11.65
C ILE A 151 20.50 -3.88 -10.33
N PRO A 152 21.08 -2.70 -10.05
CA PRO A 152 20.85 -2.02 -8.77
C PRO A 152 19.38 -1.63 -8.59
N CYS A 153 18.68 -1.21 -9.66
CA CYS A 153 17.25 -0.91 -9.60
C CYS A 153 16.42 -2.14 -9.19
N TRP A 154 16.67 -3.32 -9.78
CA TRP A 154 15.95 -4.55 -9.41
C TRP A 154 16.34 -5.09 -8.03
N CYS A 155 17.61 -5.03 -7.65
CA CYS A 155 18.06 -5.37 -6.30
C CYS A 155 17.33 -4.52 -5.26
N LEU A 156 17.24 -3.20 -5.49
CA LEU A 156 16.51 -2.28 -4.63
C LEU A 156 15.02 -2.57 -4.64
N PHE A 157 14.41 -2.74 -5.81
CA PHE A 157 12.99 -3.06 -5.96
C PHE A 157 12.60 -4.29 -5.14
N LEU A 158 13.31 -5.41 -5.30
CA LEU A 158 13.01 -6.65 -4.58
C LEU A 158 13.20 -6.50 -3.07
N HIS A 159 14.26 -5.81 -2.64
CA HIS A 159 14.50 -5.51 -1.23
C HIS A 159 13.35 -4.69 -0.63
N LEU A 160 12.92 -3.63 -1.34
CA LEU A 160 11.82 -2.76 -0.92
C LEU A 160 10.49 -3.52 -0.89
N MET A 161 10.18 -4.33 -1.91
CA MET A 161 8.96 -5.13 -1.96
C MET A 161 8.88 -6.12 -0.81
N CYS A 162 9.96 -6.85 -0.50
CA CYS A 162 9.98 -7.76 0.66
C CYS A 162 9.82 -7.03 1.99
N ASN A 163 10.50 -5.90 2.18
CA ASN A 163 10.36 -5.09 3.39
C ASN A 163 8.94 -4.56 3.55
N LEU A 164 8.37 -4.02 2.48
CA LEU A 164 7.02 -3.51 2.43
C LEU A 164 6.01 -4.63 2.71
N ASN A 165 6.19 -5.80 2.10
CA ASN A 165 5.34 -6.96 2.30
C ASN A 165 5.26 -7.34 3.80
N ARG A 166 6.40 -7.43 4.47
CA ARG A 166 6.46 -7.70 5.92
C ARG A 166 5.74 -6.63 6.75
N ARG A 167 5.91 -5.35 6.40
CA ARG A 167 5.22 -4.23 7.07
C ARG A 167 3.71 -4.28 6.86
N LEU A 168 3.27 -4.50 5.62
CA LEU A 168 1.86 -4.58 5.25
C LEU A 168 1.17 -5.75 5.96
N LYS A 169 1.82 -6.92 6.02
CA LYS A 169 1.31 -8.08 6.77
C LYS A 169 0.99 -7.73 8.23
N ASN A 170 1.90 -7.02 8.91
CA ASN A 170 1.68 -6.60 10.29
C ASN A 170 0.57 -5.55 10.40
N ILE A 171 0.56 -4.54 9.52
CA ILE A 171 -0.46 -3.48 9.51
C ILE A 171 -1.86 -4.08 9.30
N VAL A 172 -2.01 -4.94 8.29
CA VAL A 172 -3.28 -5.60 7.99
C VAL A 172 -3.72 -6.48 9.15
N TYR A 173 -2.79 -7.25 9.74
CA TYR A 173 -3.09 -8.04 10.92
C TYR A 173 -3.66 -7.18 12.06
N GLN A 174 -3.06 -6.02 12.34
CA GLN A 174 -3.55 -5.11 13.38
C GLN A 174 -4.93 -4.54 13.07
N VAL A 175 -5.20 -4.13 11.82
CA VAL A 175 -6.54 -3.63 11.44
C VAL A 175 -7.61 -4.69 11.70
N PHE A 176 -7.39 -5.93 11.24
CA PHE A 176 -8.32 -7.02 11.48
C PHE A 176 -8.39 -7.47 12.95
N LYS A 177 -7.34 -7.24 13.75
CA LYS A 177 -7.35 -7.51 15.19
C LYS A 177 -8.24 -6.50 15.92
N SER A 178 -8.29 -5.26 15.45
CA SER A 178 -9.07 -4.16 16.03
C SER A 178 -10.54 -4.14 15.56
N GLU A 179 -10.87 -4.83 14.47
CA GLU A 179 -12.24 -4.94 13.97
C GLU A 179 -13.21 -5.46 15.03
N GLY A 180 -14.31 -4.73 15.24
CA GLY A 180 -15.34 -5.14 16.19
C GLY A 180 -14.95 -4.96 17.67
N LYS A 181 -13.72 -4.53 17.97
CA LYS A 181 -13.29 -4.24 19.34
C LYS A 181 -13.70 -2.83 19.77
N GLY A 182 -13.94 -2.68 21.08
CA GLY A 182 -14.27 -1.40 21.68
C GLY A 182 -13.11 -0.41 21.58
N VAL A 183 -13.39 0.83 21.17
CA VAL A 183 -12.44 1.96 21.18
C VAL A 183 -13.11 3.16 21.84
N THR A 184 -12.39 3.88 22.69
CA THR A 184 -12.88 5.13 23.28
C THR A 184 -12.32 6.30 22.51
N MET A 185 -13.19 7.11 21.91
CA MET A 185 -12.85 8.32 21.16
C MET A 185 -13.05 9.54 22.07
N LEU A 186 -11.96 10.26 22.35
CA LEU A 186 -12.03 11.54 23.06
C LEU A 186 -12.19 12.66 22.04
N TYR A 187 -13.26 13.46 22.16
CA TYR A 187 -13.55 14.53 21.22
C TYR A 187 -14.01 15.80 21.93
N ASP A 188 -13.79 16.95 21.30
CA ASP A 188 -14.30 18.25 21.76
C ASP A 188 -15.73 18.48 21.23
N GLY A 189 -16.72 18.39 22.12
CA GLY A 189 -18.13 18.62 21.78
C GLY A 189 -18.47 20.07 21.42
N GLU A 190 -17.63 21.03 21.79
CA GLU A 190 -17.81 22.44 21.42
C GLU A 190 -17.17 22.77 20.06
N CYS A 191 -16.41 21.86 19.45
CA CYS A 191 -15.85 22.04 18.13
C CYS A 191 -16.85 21.62 17.05
N PRO A 192 -17.34 22.54 16.19
CA PRO A 192 -18.35 22.22 15.17
C PRO A 192 -17.90 21.12 14.19
N LEU A 193 -16.60 21.05 13.90
CA LEU A 193 -16.04 20.02 13.02
C LEU A 193 -16.03 18.64 13.71
N CYS A 194 -15.52 18.56 14.95
CA CYS A 194 -15.47 17.32 15.71
C CYS A 194 -16.89 16.78 15.97
N SER A 195 -17.82 17.64 16.34
CA SER A 195 -19.23 17.28 16.55
C SER A 195 -19.91 16.82 15.25
N LYS A 196 -19.55 17.39 14.09
CA LYS A 196 -20.04 16.93 12.78
C LYS A 196 -19.47 15.56 12.41
N GLU A 197 -18.18 15.31 12.65
CA GLU A 197 -17.54 14.02 12.41
C GLU A 197 -18.14 12.92 13.29
N VAL A 198 -18.27 13.18 14.60
CA VAL A 198 -18.94 12.28 15.55
C VAL A 198 -20.39 12.05 15.14
N GLY A 199 -21.13 13.10 14.77
CA GLY A 199 -22.50 12.98 14.28
C GLY A 199 -22.62 12.12 13.02
N TRP A 200 -21.65 12.20 12.10
CA TRP A 200 -21.60 11.33 10.93
C TRP A 200 -21.30 9.87 11.30
N MET A 201 -20.38 9.63 12.25
CA MET A 201 -20.11 8.28 12.75
C MET A 201 -21.32 7.68 13.49
N LEU A 202 -22.02 8.48 14.31
CA LEU A 202 -23.21 8.05 15.05
C LEU A 202 -24.37 7.62 14.14
N LYS A 203 -24.50 8.18 12.92
CA LYS A 203 -25.49 7.73 11.93
C LYS A 203 -25.31 6.26 11.52
N GLY A 204 -24.11 5.72 11.68
CA GLY A 204 -23.82 4.30 11.46
C GLY A 204 -24.16 3.40 12.66
N CYS A 205 -24.70 3.94 13.75
CA CYS A 205 -24.96 3.26 15.02
C CYS A 205 -23.79 2.39 15.53
N PRO A 206 -22.57 2.94 15.66
CA PRO A 206 -21.40 2.14 16.00
C PRO A 206 -21.44 1.77 17.48
N THR A 207 -21.71 0.49 17.78
CA THR A 207 -21.67 -0.03 19.15
C THR A 207 -20.23 -0.22 19.66
N GLN A 208 -19.25 -0.15 18.76
CA GLN A 208 -17.84 -0.36 19.04
C GLN A 208 -17.11 0.92 19.49
N VAL A 209 -17.68 2.10 19.26
CA VAL A 209 -17.01 3.38 19.58
C VAL A 209 -17.70 4.06 20.74
N LYS A 210 -16.98 4.21 21.86
CA LYS A 210 -17.42 5.00 23.00
C LYS A 210 -16.97 6.45 22.81
N PHE A 211 -17.89 7.36 22.52
CA PHE A 211 -17.59 8.78 22.36
C PHE A 211 -17.62 9.49 23.72
N ILE A 212 -16.52 10.14 24.09
CA ILE A 212 -16.40 10.90 25.33
C ILE A 212 -16.13 12.36 24.99
N ASN A 213 -17.05 13.22 25.39
CA ASN A 213 -16.91 14.66 25.24
C ASN A 213 -15.98 15.19 26.32
N ILE A 214 -14.81 15.72 25.93
CA ILE A 214 -13.83 16.30 26.86
C ILE A 214 -14.25 17.70 27.36
N ALA A 215 -15.19 18.35 26.69
CA ALA A 215 -15.72 19.66 27.07
C ALA A 215 -16.87 19.56 28.10
N ASP A 216 -17.27 18.35 28.49
CA ASP A 216 -18.29 18.15 29.52
C ASP A 216 -17.73 18.57 30.89
N PRO A 217 -18.44 19.42 31.68
CA PRO A 217 -18.02 19.77 33.04
C PRO A 217 -17.81 18.57 33.98
N MET A 218 -18.44 17.43 33.69
CA MET A 218 -18.31 16.19 34.45
C MET A 218 -17.19 15.27 33.90
N TYR A 219 -16.40 15.73 32.92
CA TYR A 219 -15.28 14.97 32.38
C TYR A 219 -14.20 14.74 33.45
N ASP A 220 -13.81 13.48 33.61
CA ASP A 220 -12.82 13.04 34.59
C ASP A 220 -11.61 12.45 33.86
N ALA A 221 -10.53 13.22 33.83
CA ALA A 221 -9.31 12.86 33.09
C ALA A 221 -8.62 11.61 33.66
N GLU A 222 -8.75 11.33 34.97
CA GLU A 222 -8.10 10.17 35.60
C GLU A 222 -8.64 8.85 35.04
N LYS A 223 -9.93 8.83 34.67
CA LYS A 223 -10.58 7.67 34.02
C LYS A 223 -10.10 7.43 32.59
N TYR A 224 -9.45 8.40 31.97
CA TYR A 224 -9.07 8.39 30.56
C TYR A 224 -7.58 8.71 30.38
N ASN A 225 -6.72 7.98 31.11
CA ASN A 225 -5.27 8.03 31.00
C ASN A 225 -4.65 9.41 31.32
N ASN A 226 -5.26 10.17 32.24
CA ASN A 226 -4.83 11.51 32.66
C ASN A 226 -4.76 12.53 31.50
N LEU A 227 -5.61 12.35 30.48
CA LEU A 227 -5.70 13.27 29.36
C LEU A 227 -6.56 14.48 29.75
N ASP A 228 -5.92 15.49 30.34
CA ASP A 228 -6.59 16.75 30.65
C ASP A 228 -7.09 17.47 29.38
N TYR A 229 -8.04 18.40 29.55
CA TYR A 229 -8.62 19.14 28.43
C TYR A 229 -7.55 19.79 27.54
N LYS A 230 -6.52 20.40 28.16
CA LYS A 230 -5.45 21.08 27.45
C LYS A 230 -4.64 20.13 26.57
N THR A 231 -4.33 18.93 27.05
CA THR A 231 -3.59 17.90 26.30
C THR A 231 -4.46 17.26 25.24
N ALA A 232 -5.70 16.89 25.59
CA ALA A 232 -6.68 16.34 24.66
C ALA A 232 -7.03 17.31 23.52
N MET A 233 -6.85 18.62 23.73
CA MET A 233 -7.00 19.65 22.72
C MET A 233 -5.78 19.83 21.80
N GLN A 234 -4.63 19.19 22.04
CA GLN A 234 -3.48 19.33 21.13
C GLN A 234 -3.61 18.44 19.90
N ALA A 235 -4.25 17.28 20.05
CA ALA A 235 -4.41 16.28 19.01
C ALA A 235 -5.63 15.41 19.27
N MET A 236 -6.01 14.61 18.29
CA MET A 236 -7.06 13.61 18.40
C MET A 236 -6.55 12.49 19.29
N HIS A 237 -7.35 12.05 20.25
CA HIS A 237 -6.99 10.96 21.16
C HIS A 237 -8.03 9.83 21.09
N ALA A 238 -7.53 8.60 21.07
CA ALA A 238 -8.35 7.42 21.25
C ALA A 238 -7.68 6.48 22.25
N ILE A 239 -8.47 5.69 22.97
CA ILE A 239 -7.98 4.63 23.85
C ILE A 239 -8.44 3.32 23.22
N ASP A 240 -7.49 2.46 22.87
CA ASP A 240 -7.78 1.16 22.27
C ASP A 240 -8.37 0.16 23.29
N ALA A 241 -8.77 -1.01 22.81
CA ALA A 241 -9.32 -2.07 23.67
C ALA A 241 -8.32 -2.63 24.70
N GLU A 242 -7.02 -2.32 24.54
CA GLU A 242 -5.93 -2.75 25.39
C GLU A 242 -5.57 -1.67 26.43
N GLY A 243 -6.22 -0.51 26.39
CA GLY A 243 -6.02 0.63 27.28
C GLY A 243 -4.92 1.60 26.84
N ASN A 244 -4.32 1.40 25.67
CA ASN A 244 -3.27 2.27 25.17
C ASN A 244 -3.85 3.55 24.57
N THR A 245 -3.21 4.68 24.88
CA THR A 245 -3.53 5.98 24.27
C THR A 245 -2.91 6.07 22.87
N LEU A 246 -3.75 6.29 21.86
CA LEU A 246 -3.38 6.57 20.49
C LEU A 246 -3.61 8.05 20.18
N VAL A 247 -2.73 8.64 19.36
CA VAL A 247 -2.72 10.08 19.10
C VAL A 247 -2.71 10.39 17.61
N GLY A 248 -3.45 11.43 17.21
CA GLY A 248 -3.50 11.95 15.84
C GLY A 248 -3.98 10.91 14.83
N VAL A 249 -3.20 10.69 13.77
CA VAL A 249 -3.54 9.76 12.69
C VAL A 249 -3.72 8.32 13.19
N GLU A 250 -3.01 7.92 14.25
CA GLU A 250 -3.14 6.57 14.81
C GLU A 250 -4.47 6.38 15.52
N ALA A 251 -4.98 7.41 16.19
CA ALA A 251 -6.32 7.42 16.78
C ALA A 251 -7.41 7.24 15.71
N PHE A 252 -7.34 8.02 14.62
CA PHE A 252 -8.27 7.86 13.50
C PHE A 252 -8.21 6.48 12.88
N ALA A 253 -6.99 5.95 12.66
CA ALA A 253 -6.82 4.62 12.08
C ALA A 253 -7.45 3.52 12.95
N GLU A 254 -7.34 3.61 14.27
CA GLU A 254 -7.95 2.65 15.20
C GLU A 254 -9.47 2.77 15.22
N ILE A 255 -10.01 4.00 15.25
CA ILE A 255 -11.46 4.23 15.17
C ILE A 255 -12.03 3.64 13.88
N TYR A 256 -11.40 3.87 12.73
CA TYR A 256 -11.83 3.29 11.47
C TYR A 256 -11.73 1.75 11.46
N ALA A 257 -10.71 1.18 12.12
CA ALA A 257 -10.60 -0.27 12.25
C ALA A 257 -11.76 -0.85 13.08
N ALA A 258 -12.07 -0.24 14.24
CA ALA A 258 -13.18 -0.64 15.10
C ALA A 258 -14.54 -0.59 14.37
N LEU A 259 -14.72 0.41 13.50
CA LEU A 259 -15.90 0.60 12.63
C LEU A 259 -15.95 -0.34 11.41
N ASN A 260 -15.00 -1.26 11.26
CA ASN A 260 -14.86 -2.15 10.10
C ASN A 260 -14.63 -1.38 8.77
N TRP A 261 -14.10 -0.16 8.83
CA TRP A 261 -13.70 0.64 7.66
C TRP A 261 -12.25 0.32 7.29
N ARG A 262 -12.04 -0.94 6.91
CA ARG A 262 -10.73 -1.56 6.67
C ARG A 262 -9.83 -0.71 5.79
N LEU A 263 -10.32 -0.33 4.61
CA LEU A 263 -9.53 0.40 3.62
C LEU A 263 -9.06 1.76 4.16
N LEU A 264 -9.92 2.49 4.87
CA LEU A 264 -9.58 3.80 5.42
C LEU A 264 -8.55 3.68 6.56
N SER A 265 -8.72 2.70 7.44
CA SER A 265 -7.72 2.38 8.47
C SER A 265 -6.37 2.01 7.88
N LEU A 266 -6.37 1.19 6.82
CA LEU A 266 -5.15 0.78 6.12
C LEU A 266 -4.46 1.97 5.46
N LEU A 267 -5.18 2.84 4.75
CA LEU A 267 -4.63 4.05 4.13
C LEU A 267 -3.90 4.94 5.15
N MET A 268 -4.40 5.04 6.37
CA MET A 268 -3.76 5.80 7.45
C MET A 268 -2.51 5.12 8.05
N ARG A 269 -2.36 3.80 7.86
CA ARG A 269 -1.28 2.99 8.46
C ARG A 269 -0.17 2.61 7.49
N VAL A 270 -0.46 2.45 6.20
CA VAL A 270 0.56 2.07 5.21
C VAL A 270 1.64 3.16 5.07
N PRO A 271 2.90 2.79 4.73
CA PRO A 271 3.96 3.76 4.47
C PRO A 271 3.55 4.83 3.44
N VAL A 272 4.28 5.93 3.31
CA VAL A 272 3.96 7.06 2.41
C VAL A 272 2.63 7.76 2.76
N PHE A 273 1.48 7.09 2.66
CA PHE A 273 0.18 7.65 3.04
C PHE A 273 0.11 8.03 4.52
N LYS A 274 0.65 7.20 5.44
CA LYS A 274 0.78 7.58 6.85
C LYS A 274 1.56 8.89 7.02
N GLN A 275 2.64 9.08 6.27
CA GLN A 275 3.47 10.29 6.35
C GLN A 275 2.71 11.52 5.85
N ILE A 276 2.06 11.39 4.69
CA ILE A 276 1.22 12.45 4.11
C ILE A 276 0.09 12.82 5.08
N ALA A 277 -0.63 11.84 5.60
CA ALA A 277 -1.69 12.05 6.57
C ALA A 277 -1.19 12.71 7.85
N SER A 278 -0.01 12.30 8.36
CA SER A 278 0.57 12.89 9.57
C SER A 278 0.97 14.34 9.37
N ILE A 279 1.55 14.68 8.21
CA ILE A 279 1.90 16.07 7.85
C ILE A 279 0.62 16.91 7.70
N GLY A 280 -0.36 16.43 6.93
CA GLY A 280 -1.64 17.12 6.75
C GLY A 280 -2.35 17.34 8.09
N TYR A 281 -2.36 16.32 8.95
CA TYR A 281 -2.94 16.38 10.28
C TYR A 281 -2.22 17.38 11.18
N TYR A 282 -0.88 17.43 11.14
CA TYR A 282 -0.11 18.41 11.90
C TYR A 282 -0.51 19.85 11.55
N PHE A 283 -0.61 20.18 10.26
CA PHE A 283 -1.05 21.49 9.82
C PHE A 283 -2.50 21.76 10.21
N PHE A 284 -3.39 20.79 10.03
CA PHE A 284 -4.77 20.90 10.46
C PHE A 284 -4.86 21.18 11.97
N ALA A 285 -4.21 20.39 12.82
CA ALA A 285 -4.23 20.54 14.27
C ALA A 285 -3.71 21.92 14.71
N LYS A 286 -2.66 22.43 14.05
CA LYS A 286 -2.09 23.77 14.31
C LYS A 286 -3.05 24.91 13.98
N TYR A 287 -3.84 24.77 12.91
CA TYR A 287 -4.73 25.83 12.43
C TYR A 287 -6.21 25.60 12.78
N ARG A 288 -6.57 24.48 13.41
CA ARG A 288 -7.96 24.04 13.61
C ARG A 288 -8.85 25.08 14.27
N LEU A 289 -8.32 25.80 15.26
CA LEU A 289 -9.08 26.82 16.01
C LEU A 289 -9.41 28.02 15.12
N ARG A 290 -8.45 28.50 14.33
CA ARG A 290 -8.68 29.56 13.34
C ARG A 290 -9.67 29.10 12.26
N LEU A 291 -9.57 27.86 11.81
CA LEU A 291 -10.46 27.27 10.81
C LEU A 291 -11.90 27.09 11.32
N THR A 292 -12.08 26.91 12.64
CA THR A 292 -13.39 26.79 13.29
C THR A 292 -13.89 28.09 13.92
N GLY A 293 -13.19 29.22 13.73
CA GLY A 293 -13.58 30.53 14.23
C GLY A 293 -13.43 30.69 15.75
N ARG A 294 -12.65 29.84 16.42
CA ARG A 294 -12.37 29.90 17.86
C ARG A 294 -10.98 30.51 18.10
N ASN A 295 -10.86 31.36 19.11
CA ASN A 295 -9.57 31.78 19.66
C ASN A 295 -9.35 31.02 20.98
N LEU A 296 -8.10 30.59 21.23
CA LEU A 296 -7.67 30.05 22.53
C LEU A 296 -7.70 31.15 23.60
#